data_AF-A0A1J6JBA6-F1
#
_entry.id   AF-A0A1J6JBA6-F1
#
_cell.length_a   1.000
_cell.length_b   1.000
_cell.length_c   1.000
_cell.angle_alpha   90.00
_cell.angle_beta   90.00
_cell.angle_gamma   90.00
#
_symmetry.space_group_name_H-M   'P 1'
#
loop_
_entity.id
_entity.type
_entity.pdbx_description
1 polymer ?
#
loop_
_entity_poly.entity_id
_entity_poly.type
_entity_poly.pdbx_seq_one_letter_code
_entity_poly.pdbx_strand_id
1 'polypeptide(L)'
;MKVGNDIRFLGSGPRCGLGELILPENEPGSSIMPGKGILLSVMGNHVAVTIGGSNGHFELNVFKPMIANALLHSVRLLGDASASFEKNCVRGIQANTERIAKLLHEVSYCVSDKLTLVPSSTLQVLSSILLISFCV
;
A
#
# COMPACT_ATOMS: atom_id res chain seq x y z
N MET A 1 -3.91 -4.23 -0.97
CA MET A 1 -3.49 -3.93 0.42
C MET A 1 -2.37 -2.91 0.49
N LYS A 2 -1.26 -3.09 -0.24
CA LYS A 2 -0.08 -2.21 -0.21
C LYS A 2 -0.41 -0.72 -0.28
N VAL A 3 -1.12 -0.29 -1.34
CA VAL A 3 -1.49 1.12 -1.56
C VAL A 3 -2.22 1.76 -0.36
N GLY A 4 -3.21 1.07 0.21
CA GLY A 4 -3.92 1.59 1.39
C GLY A 4 -3.07 1.59 2.67
N ASN A 5 -2.10 0.70 2.79
CA ASN A 5 -1.18 0.73 3.93
C ASN A 5 -0.16 1.84 3.79
N ASP A 6 0.40 2.05 2.60
CA ASP A 6 1.33 3.14 2.33
C ASP A 6 0.68 4.50 2.61
N ILE A 7 -0.51 4.73 2.06
CA ILE A 7 -1.24 6.00 2.26
C ILE A 7 -1.55 6.22 3.74
N ARG A 8 -1.85 5.15 4.51
CA ARG A 8 -2.02 5.26 5.97
C ARG A 8 -0.72 5.60 6.69
N PHE A 9 0.40 5.00 6.30
CA PHE A 9 1.68 5.26 6.95
C PHE A 9 2.21 6.65 6.60
N LEU A 10 2.13 7.06 5.34
CA LEU A 10 2.52 8.39 4.87
C LEU A 10 1.64 9.48 5.49
N GLY A 11 0.35 9.21 5.68
CA GLY A 11 -0.58 10.09 6.40
C GLY A 11 -0.64 9.89 7.91
N SER A 12 0.29 9.13 8.50
CA SER A 12 0.27 8.88 9.94
C SER A 12 0.75 10.10 10.72
N GLY A 13 -0.12 10.57 11.63
CA GLY A 13 0.20 11.49 12.71
C GLY A 13 0.39 12.96 12.31
N PRO A 14 0.02 13.91 13.20
CA PRO A 14 0.47 15.30 13.11
C PRO A 14 1.75 15.58 13.92
N ARG A 15 2.16 14.67 14.83
CA ARG A 15 3.31 14.89 15.76
C ARG A 15 4.35 13.77 15.83
N CYS A 16 3.96 12.50 15.70
CA CYS A 16 4.88 11.35 15.88
C CYS A 16 4.84 10.31 14.74
N GLY A 17 4.42 10.69 13.53
CA GLY A 17 4.43 9.81 12.37
C GLY A 17 5.23 10.39 11.19
N LEU A 18 5.14 9.75 10.02
CA LEU A 18 5.83 10.22 8.81
C LEU A 18 5.28 11.59 8.38
N GLY A 19 3.95 11.74 8.35
CA GLY A 19 3.27 13.01 8.12
C GLY A 19 3.56 13.66 6.76
N GLU A 20 3.99 12.86 5.78
CA GLU A 20 4.32 13.31 4.42
C GLU A 20 3.07 13.62 3.59
N LEU A 21 1.96 12.94 3.90
CA LEU A 21 0.69 13.09 3.22
C LEU A 21 -0.35 13.69 4.16
N ILE A 22 -1.07 14.70 3.71
CA ILE A 22 -2.22 15.28 4.39
C ILE A 22 -3.47 14.62 3.79
N LEU A 23 -4.17 13.87 4.62
CA LEU A 23 -5.39 13.17 4.24
C LEU A 23 -6.62 14.05 4.53
N PRO A 24 -7.68 13.98 3.69
CA PRO A 24 -8.92 14.69 3.96
C PRO A 24 -9.58 14.13 5.23
N GLU A 25 -10.01 15.02 6.13
CA GLU A 25 -10.72 14.65 7.36
C GLU A 25 -12.17 14.27 7.03
N ASN A 26 -12.46 12.98 6.91
CA ASN A 26 -13.79 12.48 6.54
C ASN A 26 -14.54 11.80 7.71
N GLU A 27 -14.16 12.04 8.97
CA GLU A 27 -14.90 11.86 10.25
C GLU A 27 -13.90 11.70 11.42
N PRO A 28 -14.21 12.23 12.63
CA PRO A 28 -13.35 12.08 13.80
C PRO A 28 -13.61 10.73 14.46
N GLY A 29 -12.64 9.81 14.37
CA GLY A 29 -12.64 8.63 15.22
C GLY A 29 -12.52 7.33 14.47
N SER A 30 -11.41 6.66 14.77
CA SER A 30 -10.96 5.39 14.22
C SER A 30 -10.37 5.49 12.82
N SER A 31 -9.13 5.01 12.74
CA SER A 31 -8.32 4.84 11.52
C SER A 31 -8.88 3.80 10.52
N ILE A 32 -10.20 3.74 10.38
CA ILE A 32 -10.92 2.85 9.47
C ILE A 32 -11.01 3.52 8.09
N MET A 33 -9.85 3.61 7.45
CA MET A 33 -9.76 3.86 6.02
C MET A 33 -10.79 2.98 5.28
N PRO A 34 -11.65 3.54 4.41
CA PRO A 34 -12.65 2.77 3.68
C PRO A 34 -11.96 1.64 2.91
N GLY A 35 -12.34 0.40 3.16
CA GLY A 35 -11.77 -0.78 2.51
C GLY A 35 -10.78 -1.62 3.33
N LYS A 36 -10.37 -1.20 4.54
CA LYS A 36 -9.42 -1.98 5.36
C LYS A 36 -9.91 -3.37 5.74
N GLY A 37 -11.16 -3.48 6.21
CA GLY A 37 -11.78 -4.78 6.52
C GLY A 37 -12.23 -5.54 5.27
N ILE A 38 -12.52 -4.81 4.19
CA ILE A 38 -13.09 -5.37 2.95
C ILE A 38 -12.06 -6.26 2.25
N LEU A 39 -10.78 -5.86 2.19
CA LEU A 39 -9.74 -6.70 1.58
C LEU A 39 -9.48 -8.00 2.34
N LEU A 40 -9.62 -8.03 3.67
CA LEU A 40 -9.53 -9.29 4.43
C LEU A 40 -10.69 -10.22 4.09
N SER A 41 -11.91 -9.69 3.94
CA SER A 41 -13.07 -10.48 3.52
C SER A 41 -12.87 -11.07 2.12
N VAL A 42 -12.32 -10.31 1.18
CA VAL A 42 -11.98 -10.80 -0.16
C VAL A 42 -10.92 -11.91 -0.11
N MET A 43 -9.91 -11.79 0.75
CA MET A 43 -8.93 -12.87 0.96
C MET A 43 -9.58 -14.13 1.55
N GLY A 44 -10.50 -13.98 2.50
CA GLY A 44 -11.27 -15.10 3.04
C GLY A 44 -12.13 -15.80 1.97
N ASN A 45 -12.81 -15.02 1.13
CA ASN A 45 -13.62 -15.54 0.02
C ASN A 45 -12.74 -16.26 -1.01
N HIS A 46 -11.54 -15.77 -1.29
CA HIS A 46 -10.59 -16.45 -2.18
C HIS A 46 -10.22 -17.84 -1.64
N VAL A 47 -9.94 -17.96 -0.33
CA VAL A 47 -9.67 -19.26 0.29
C VAL A 47 -10.88 -20.19 0.17
N ALA A 48 -12.09 -19.69 0.46
CA ALA A 48 -13.32 -20.48 0.29
C ALA A 48 -13.51 -20.98 -1.15
N VAL A 49 -13.24 -20.14 -2.15
CA VAL A 49 -13.29 -20.52 -3.58
C VAL A 49 -12.24 -21.58 -3.91
N THR A 50 -11.00 -21.43 -3.45
CA THR A 50 -9.95 -22.43 -3.71
C THR A 50 -10.26 -23.79 -3.10
N ILE A 51 -10.78 -23.82 -1.88
CA ILE A 51 -11.21 -25.06 -1.22
C ILE A 51 -12.43 -25.65 -1.94
N GLY A 52 -13.45 -24.85 -2.27
CA GLY A 52 -14.62 -25.33 -3.01
C GLY A 52 -14.27 -25.84 -4.41
N GLY A 53 -13.27 -25.24 -5.06
CA GLY A 53 -12.79 -25.63 -6.37
C GLY A 53 -12.04 -26.96 -6.37
N SER A 54 -11.25 -27.22 -5.33
CA SER A 54 -10.48 -28.47 -5.20
C SER A 54 -11.32 -29.67 -4.78
N ASN A 55 -12.46 -29.45 -4.12
CA ASN A 55 -13.36 -30.52 -3.64
C ASN A 55 -14.40 -30.95 -4.69
N GLY A 56 -14.01 -31.06 -5.95
CA GLY A 56 -14.84 -31.65 -7.01
C GLY A 56 -14.75 -33.18 -6.99
N HIS A 57 -15.88 -33.88 -6.90
CA HIS A 57 -15.92 -35.33 -6.99
C HIS A 57 -16.53 -35.76 -8.34
N PHE A 58 -15.79 -36.60 -9.07
CA PHE A 58 -16.20 -37.17 -10.36
C PHE A 58 -16.64 -36.11 -11.38
N GLU A 59 -17.85 -36.25 -11.93
CA GLU A 59 -18.35 -35.49 -13.08
C GLU A 59 -18.85 -34.09 -12.71
N LEU A 60 -19.12 -33.81 -11.43
CA LEU A 60 -19.75 -32.56 -11.02
C LEU A 60 -19.25 -32.04 -9.68
N ASN A 61 -18.81 -30.77 -9.69
CA ASN A 61 -18.57 -30.03 -8.45
C ASN A 61 -19.89 -29.46 -7.90
N VAL A 62 -20.29 -29.93 -6.70
CA VAL A 62 -21.53 -29.53 -6.00
C VAL A 62 -21.38 -28.17 -5.28
N PHE A 63 -20.16 -27.65 -5.14
CA PHE A 63 -19.86 -26.37 -4.48
C PHE A 63 -20.02 -25.13 -5.38
N LYS A 64 -20.48 -25.30 -6.63
CA LYS A 64 -20.76 -24.20 -7.58
C LYS A 64 -21.55 -23.02 -6.97
N PRO A 65 -22.66 -23.18 -6.22
CA PRO A 65 -23.39 -22.05 -5.67
C PRO A 65 -22.58 -21.26 -4.63
N MET A 66 -21.78 -21.93 -3.81
CA MET A 66 -20.90 -21.29 -2.84
C MET A 66 -19.79 -20.49 -3.54
N ILE A 67 -19.14 -21.10 -4.54
CA ILE A 67 -18.10 -20.44 -5.35
C ILE A 67 -18.66 -19.20 -6.04
N ALA A 68 -19.84 -19.31 -6.67
CA ALA A 68 -20.47 -18.20 -7.36
C ALA A 68 -20.80 -17.05 -6.40
N ASN A 69 -21.36 -17.36 -5.22
CA ASN A 69 -21.67 -16.34 -4.22
C ASN A 69 -20.42 -15.63 -3.69
N ALA A 70 -19.36 -16.39 -3.35
CA ALA A 70 -18.11 -15.83 -2.85
C ALA A 70 -17.42 -14.91 -3.89
N LEU A 71 -17.48 -15.29 -5.17
CA LEU A 71 -16.95 -14.48 -6.27
C LEU A 71 -17.77 -13.19 -6.47
N LEU A 72 -19.09 -13.30 -6.61
CA LEU A 72 -19.95 -12.13 -6.85
C LEU A 72 -19.90 -11.13 -5.67
N HIS A 73 -19.88 -11.65 -4.45
CA HIS A 73 -19.71 -10.85 -3.25
C HIS A 73 -18.38 -10.11 -3.24
N SER A 74 -17.28 -10.78 -3.58
CA SER A 74 -15.96 -10.15 -3.66
C SER A 74 -15.87 -9.07 -4.74
N VAL A 75 -16.49 -9.28 -5.90
CA VAL A 75 -16.53 -8.29 -6.98
C VAL A 75 -17.27 -7.03 -6.56
N ARG A 76 -18.45 -7.15 -5.93
CA ARG A 76 -19.20 -6.00 -5.42
C ARG A 76 -18.40 -5.22 -4.37
N LEU A 77 -17.84 -5.95 -3.40
CA LEU A 77 -17.02 -5.36 -2.35
C LEU A 77 -15.82 -4.59 -2.90
N LEU A 78 -15.12 -5.12 -3.90
CA LEU A 78 -14.00 -4.43 -4.54
C LEU A 78 -14.45 -3.19 -5.31
N GLY A 79 -15.55 -3.28 -6.07
CA GLY A 79 -16.11 -2.14 -6.81
C GLY A 79 -16.49 -0.99 -5.89
N ASP A 80 -17.27 -1.28 -4.84
CA ASP A 80 -17.73 -0.29 -3.87
C ASP A 80 -16.55 0.31 -3.08
N ALA A 81 -15.59 -0.53 -2.66
CA ALA A 81 -14.40 -0.07 -1.97
C ALA A 81 -13.52 0.84 -2.84
N SER A 82 -13.31 0.49 -4.12
CA SER A 82 -12.52 1.31 -5.04
C SER A 82 -13.18 2.66 -5.31
N ALA A 83 -14.49 2.70 -5.53
CA ALA A 83 -15.23 3.94 -5.73
C ALA A 83 -15.22 4.83 -4.47
N SER A 84 -15.43 4.23 -3.30
CA SER A 84 -15.37 4.95 -2.03
C SER A 84 -13.95 5.47 -1.73
N PHE A 85 -12.92 4.68 -2.02
CA PHE A 85 -11.53 5.06 -1.81
C PHE A 85 -11.11 6.23 -2.71
N GLU A 86 -11.54 6.24 -3.96
CA GLU A 86 -11.30 7.36 -4.88
C GLU A 86 -11.93 8.65 -4.38
N LYS A 87 -13.24 8.58 -4.04
CA LYS A 87 -14.03 9.75 -3.65
C LYS A 87 -13.60 10.34 -2.31
N ASN A 88 -13.36 9.49 -1.31
CA ASN A 88 -13.19 9.93 0.08
C ASN A 88 -11.72 10.04 0.49
N CYS A 89 -10.77 9.49 -0.28
CA CYS A 89 -9.35 9.53 0.05
C CYS A 89 -8.54 10.14 -1.10
N VAL A 90 -8.51 9.50 -2.28
CA VAL A 90 -7.56 9.85 -3.34
C VAL A 90 -7.71 11.29 -3.84
N ARG A 91 -8.94 11.77 -4.05
CA ARG A 91 -9.18 13.13 -4.54
C ARG A 91 -8.70 14.25 -3.60
N GLY A 92 -8.63 13.98 -2.30
CA GLY A 92 -8.32 14.99 -1.28
C GLY A 92 -6.89 14.92 -0.76
N ILE A 93 -6.04 14.05 -1.31
CA ILE A 93 -4.66 13.89 -0.88
C ILE A 93 -3.85 15.16 -1.22
N GLN A 94 -3.18 15.71 -0.22
CA GLN A 94 -2.21 16.79 -0.38
C GLN A 94 -0.84 16.37 0.16
N ALA A 95 0.23 16.83 -0.47
CA ALA A 95 1.60 16.57 0.01
C ALA A 95 2.02 17.64 1.02
N ASN A 96 2.60 17.22 2.14
CA ASN A 96 3.23 18.12 3.10
C ASN A 96 4.68 18.39 2.69
N THR A 97 4.86 19.37 1.81
CA THR A 97 6.18 19.72 1.23
C THR A 97 7.19 20.15 2.29
N GLU A 98 6.77 20.85 3.34
CA GLU A 98 7.63 21.28 4.43
C GLU A 98 8.18 20.09 5.22
N ARG A 99 7.31 19.11 5.54
CA ARG A 99 7.72 17.88 6.24
C ARG A 99 8.66 17.03 5.38
N ILE A 100 8.35 16.89 4.10
CA ILE A 100 9.19 16.14 3.14
C ILE A 100 10.58 16.78 3.03
N ALA A 101 10.65 18.11 2.89
CA ALA A 101 11.93 18.83 2.82
C ALA A 101 12.76 18.66 4.10
N LYS A 102 12.12 18.72 5.27
CA LYS A 102 12.78 18.49 6.56
C LYS A 102 13.36 17.07 6.66
N LEU A 103 12.56 16.05 6.32
CA LEU A 103 13.01 14.66 6.35
C LEU A 103 14.16 14.42 5.36
N LEU A 104 14.11 15.00 4.15
CA LEU A 104 15.19 14.91 3.17
C LEU A 104 16.50 15.53 3.69
N HIS A 105 16.42 16.67 4.36
CA HIS A 105 17.60 17.32 4.95
C HIS A 105 18.21 16.51 6.10
N GLU A 106 17.38 15.97 6.99
CA GLU A 106 17.82 15.10 8.10
C GLU A 106 18.47 13.80 7.58
N VAL A 107 17.91 13.19 6.55
CA VAL A 107 18.49 11.98 5.92
C VAL A 107 19.78 12.31 5.17
N SER A 108 19.84 13.44 4.45
CA SER A 108 21.07 13.87 3.74
C SER A 108 22.24 14.10 4.70
N TYR A 109 21.98 14.64 5.89
CA TYR A 109 23.00 14.80 6.93
C TYR A 109 23.52 13.43 7.40
N CYS A 110 22.62 12.49 7.72
CA CYS A 110 22.96 11.11 8.11
C CYS A 110 23.70 10.31 7.01
N VAL A 111 23.36 10.52 5.74
CA VAL A 111 24.04 9.85 4.62
C VAL A 111 25.43 10.44 4.40
N SER A 112 25.59 11.76 4.57
CA SER A 112 26.90 12.44 4.44
C SER A 112 27.90 11.97 5.51
N ASP A 113 27.45 11.73 6.75
CA ASP A 113 28.30 11.19 7.83
C ASP A 113 28.73 9.73 7.60
N LYS A 114 27.94 8.92 6.86
CA LYS A 114 28.33 7.54 6.51
C LYS A 114 29.15 7.44 5.23
N LEU A 115 29.01 8.38 4.30
CA LEU A 115 29.69 8.34 3.01
C LEU A 115 31.06 9.02 3.02
N THR A 116 31.32 9.95 3.96
CA THR A 116 32.62 10.62 4.13
C THR A 116 33.74 9.73 4.71
N LEU A 117 33.40 8.56 5.26
CA LEU A 117 34.38 7.54 5.69
C LEU A 117 34.87 6.65 4.53
N VAL A 118 34.34 6.80 3.32
CA VAL A 118 34.85 6.11 2.14
C VAL A 118 35.73 7.10 1.37
N PRO A 119 37.03 6.80 1.17
CA PRO A 119 37.94 7.69 0.46
C PRO A 119 37.39 8.01 -0.94
N SER A 120 37.54 9.26 -1.36
CA SER A 120 36.94 9.85 -2.56
C SER A 120 37.22 9.10 -3.88
N SER A 121 38.24 8.25 -3.93
CA SER A 121 38.57 7.41 -5.08
C SER A 121 37.60 6.25 -5.32
N THR A 122 36.97 5.70 -4.28
CA THR A 122 36.04 4.56 -4.40
C THR A 122 34.63 4.99 -4.83
N LEU A 123 34.27 6.26 -4.61
CA LEU A 123 32.93 6.79 -4.90
C LEU A 123 32.65 6.92 -6.41
N GLN A 124 33.66 7.27 -7.21
CA GLN A 124 33.52 7.38 -8.66
C GLN A 124 33.29 6.00 -9.33
N VAL A 125 33.89 4.95 -8.78
CA VAL A 125 33.74 3.59 -9.30
C VAL A 125 32.34 3.03 -8.98
N LEU A 126 31.85 3.25 -7.76
CA LEU A 126 30.51 2.82 -7.34
C LEU A 126 29.38 3.58 -8.06
N SER A 127 29.54 4.89 -8.28
CA SER A 127 28.61 5.69 -9.10
C SER A 127 28.49 5.14 -10.53
N SER A 128 29.59 4.68 -11.11
CA SER A 128 29.60 4.12 -12.47
C SER A 128 28.93 2.75 -12.52
N ILE A 129 29.06 1.94 -11.47
CA ILE A 129 28.45 0.61 -11.36
C ILE A 129 26.94 0.70 -11.09
N LEU A 130 26.49 1.64 -10.24
CA LEU A 130 25.06 1.82 -9.94
C LEU A 130 24.28 2.33 -11.16
N LEU A 131 24.87 3.19 -12.00
CA LEU A 131 24.25 3.70 -13.22
C LEU A 131 24.05 2.61 -14.29
N ILE A 132 24.91 1.59 -14.32
CA ILE A 132 24.79 0.46 -15.25
C ILE A 132 23.67 -0.50 -14.79
N SER A 133 23.41 -0.62 -13.48
CA SER A 133 22.37 -1.52 -12.98
C SER A 133 20.94 -0.94 -13.04
N PHE A 134 20.77 0.36 -13.29
CA PHE A 134 19.46 1.01 -13.40
C PHE A 134 18.97 1.20 -14.84
N CYS A 135 19.77 0.81 -15.84
CA CYS A 135 19.48 1.00 -17.26
C CYS A 135 19.19 -0.32 -18.03
N VAL A 136 18.99 -1.43 -17.32
CA VAL A 136 18.47 -2.71 -17.85
C VAL A 136 17.31 -3.15 -16.96
#